data_AF-A0A2D6TX76-F1
#
_entry.id   AF-A0A2D6TX76-F1
#
_cell.length_a   1.000
_cell.length_b   1.000
_cell.length_c   1.000
_cell.angle_alpha   90.00
_cell.angle_beta   90.00
_cell.angle_gamma   90.00
#
_symmetry.space_group_name_H-M   'P 1'
#
loop_
_entity.id
_entity.type
_entity.pdbx_description
1 polymer ?
#
loop_
_entity_poly.entity_id
_entity_poly.type
_entity_poly.pdbx_seq_one_letter_code
_entity_poly.pdbx_strand_id
1 'polypeptide(L)'
;MQQTAIFWFRQDLRLKDNPALTAAVNAGYDILPIYILDEENCDWPMGGASKTWLHHSLSHLNDKLAGKLRCFTGDALKVLQKLCKEQNVTQIYWNRCYEPWRIKRDTDIKTQLNEQNVSCHSDNGSLLWEPWQILKQDKTPYKVFTPYYKKGCLNHDAPRKPLPIPNKLELASIKSDHAVSIDGLSLLPKLPWGDEIISAWNIGEDHAYERLDAFIEHGLSGYQDGRNYPSKPNISRMSPHLHFGEISPNQMWYAAAESGAPEKDVTCFKSELGWREFSYYLLYHFPELPYKNFQDKFDAFPWEDNHEHLKAWQTGQTGYPLIDAAMRELYQTGYMHNRPRMVVGSFLVKNLLLPWQDGEKWFWDCLFDADLASNSASWQWVAGSGADAAPYFRIFNPITQSEKFDPDGTYIKKYVPELKHVPAKLIHAPWEMSISEQRMHKAIIGKDYPAPIVNVKETRQRALNAYATIKTSQN
;
A
#
# COMPACT_ATOMS: atom_id res chain seq x y z
N MET A 1 11.05 -40.32 -12.58
CA MET A 1 10.60 -39.38 -11.53
C MET A 1 10.40 -38.04 -12.20
N GLN A 2 9.31 -37.36 -11.89
CA GLN A 2 9.08 -36.00 -12.38
C GLN A 2 10.14 -35.09 -11.78
N GLN A 3 10.67 -34.14 -12.56
CA GLN A 3 11.72 -33.24 -12.09
C GLN A 3 11.11 -32.17 -11.17
N THR A 4 11.84 -31.76 -10.14
CA THR A 4 11.40 -30.72 -9.21
C THR A 4 11.90 -29.35 -9.64
N ALA A 5 11.04 -28.33 -9.56
CA ALA A 5 11.42 -26.93 -9.69
C ALA A 5 11.10 -26.18 -8.40
N ILE A 6 11.94 -25.22 -8.02
CA ILE A 6 11.64 -24.32 -6.91
C ILE A 6 10.69 -23.23 -7.40
N PHE A 7 9.59 -23.02 -6.68
CA PHE A 7 8.78 -21.83 -6.83
C PHE A 7 8.98 -20.93 -5.61
N TRP A 8 9.53 -19.74 -5.83
CA TRP A 8 9.85 -18.79 -4.77
C TRP A 8 8.75 -17.73 -4.64
N PHE A 9 7.88 -17.93 -3.65
CA PHE A 9 6.85 -16.97 -3.24
C PHE A 9 7.47 -15.74 -2.56
N ARG A 10 6.92 -14.57 -2.87
CA ARG A 10 7.36 -13.24 -2.43
C ARG A 10 6.12 -12.37 -2.09
N GLN A 11 5.75 -11.45 -2.99
CA GLN A 11 4.56 -10.57 -2.89
C GLN A 11 3.48 -11.06 -3.88
N ASP A 12 3.30 -12.38 -3.95
CA ASP A 12 2.46 -13.10 -4.89
C ASP A 12 1.85 -14.33 -4.21
N LEU A 13 1.38 -14.14 -2.96
CA LEU A 13 0.92 -15.19 -2.03
C LEU A 13 -0.45 -15.78 -2.43
N ARG A 14 -0.54 -16.30 -3.65
CA ARG A 14 -1.74 -16.86 -4.26
C ARG A 14 -1.41 -17.99 -5.23
N LEU A 15 -2.37 -18.89 -5.46
CA LEU A 15 -2.26 -19.97 -6.44
C LEU A 15 -2.96 -19.64 -7.75
N LYS A 16 -4.06 -18.89 -7.70
CA LYS A 16 -4.82 -18.49 -8.90
C LYS A 16 -4.18 -17.26 -9.53
N ASP A 17 -4.25 -17.19 -10.85
CA ASP A 17 -3.61 -16.14 -11.64
C ASP A 17 -2.15 -15.88 -11.26
N ASN A 18 -1.38 -16.94 -11.02
CA ASN A 18 0.04 -16.89 -10.72
C ASN A 18 0.84 -17.37 -11.94
N PRO A 19 1.37 -16.46 -12.80
CA PRO A 19 1.92 -16.82 -14.11
C PRO A 19 3.17 -17.68 -14.02
N ALA A 20 4.13 -17.32 -13.17
CA ALA A 20 5.36 -18.10 -13.02
C ALA A 20 5.08 -19.50 -12.44
N LEU A 21 4.11 -19.63 -11.51
CA LEU A 21 3.68 -20.93 -10.99
C LEU A 21 3.03 -21.77 -12.08
N THR A 22 2.16 -21.15 -12.86
CA THR A 22 1.48 -21.79 -14.00
C THR A 22 2.49 -22.24 -15.06
N ALA A 23 3.51 -21.43 -15.34
CA ALA A 23 4.58 -21.77 -16.27
C ALA A 23 5.39 -22.99 -15.79
N ALA A 24 5.74 -23.03 -14.49
CA ALA A 24 6.45 -24.15 -13.89
C ALA A 24 5.66 -25.47 -13.98
N VAL A 25 4.37 -25.44 -13.63
CA VAL A 25 3.51 -26.63 -13.71
C VAL A 25 3.31 -27.07 -15.16
N ASN A 26 3.09 -26.14 -16.09
CA ASN A 26 2.92 -26.45 -17.51
C ASN A 26 4.18 -27.02 -18.16
N ALA A 27 5.36 -26.67 -17.64
CA ALA A 27 6.63 -27.27 -18.05
C ALA A 27 6.84 -28.69 -17.49
N GLY A 28 5.91 -29.19 -16.66
CA GLY A 28 5.90 -30.56 -16.16
C GLY A 28 6.70 -30.76 -14.86
N TYR A 29 6.96 -29.71 -14.10
CA TYR A 29 7.70 -29.82 -12.83
C TYR A 29 6.79 -30.08 -11.64
N ASP A 30 7.28 -30.88 -10.70
CA ASP A 30 6.76 -30.89 -9.33
C ASP A 30 7.27 -29.64 -8.61
N ILE A 31 6.40 -28.95 -7.90
CA ILE A 31 6.71 -27.64 -7.31
C ILE A 31 7.21 -27.81 -5.89
N LEU A 32 8.41 -27.32 -5.60
CA LEU A 32 8.90 -27.07 -4.26
C LEU A 32 8.59 -25.61 -3.88
N PRO A 33 7.51 -25.34 -3.12
CA PRO A 33 7.15 -23.99 -2.74
C PRO A 33 8.03 -23.50 -1.59
N ILE A 34 8.67 -22.35 -1.78
CA ILE A 34 9.48 -21.72 -0.74
C ILE A 34 9.11 -20.26 -0.52
N TYR A 35 9.38 -19.77 0.69
CA TYR A 35 9.42 -18.36 1.02
C TYR A 35 10.75 -18.02 1.69
N ILE A 36 11.35 -16.89 1.34
CA ILE A 36 12.62 -16.42 1.93
C ILE A 36 12.41 -15.02 2.49
N LEU A 37 12.54 -14.89 3.81
CA LEU A 37 12.61 -13.60 4.49
C LEU A 37 14.07 -13.09 4.45
N ASP A 38 14.36 -12.35 3.39
CA ASP A 38 15.67 -11.72 3.15
C ASP A 38 15.63 -10.27 3.65
N GLU A 39 15.97 -10.09 4.93
CA GLU A 39 16.16 -8.76 5.54
C GLU A 39 17.62 -8.28 5.43
N GLU A 40 18.56 -9.14 5.01
CA GLU A 40 19.97 -8.79 4.83
C GLU A 40 20.21 -7.92 3.60
N ASN A 41 19.49 -8.19 2.50
CA ASN A 41 19.61 -7.47 1.23
C ASN A 41 18.36 -6.62 0.94
N CYS A 42 17.87 -5.94 1.96
CA CYS A 42 16.66 -5.13 1.89
C CYS A 42 16.93 -3.68 2.30
N ASP A 43 16.82 -2.75 1.35
CA ASP A 43 16.96 -1.32 1.62
C ASP A 43 15.77 -0.75 2.42
N TRP A 44 14.64 -1.47 2.40
CA TRP A 44 13.38 -1.01 3.00
C TRP A 44 12.66 -2.14 3.76
N PRO A 45 13.10 -2.46 5.00
CA PRO A 45 12.51 -3.52 5.81
C PRO A 45 11.02 -3.27 6.09
N MET A 46 10.23 -4.34 6.17
CA MET A 46 8.79 -4.25 6.41
C MET A 46 8.47 -3.65 7.79
N GLY A 47 7.47 -2.77 7.83
CA GLY A 47 6.88 -2.26 9.06
C GLY A 47 6.11 -3.33 9.87
N GLY A 48 5.79 -3.02 11.13
CA GLY A 48 5.13 -3.95 12.04
C GLY A 48 3.77 -4.46 11.53
N ALA A 49 2.97 -3.58 10.93
CA ALA A 49 1.69 -3.95 10.32
C ALA A 49 1.87 -4.94 9.15
N SER A 50 2.79 -4.65 8.23
CA SER A 50 3.09 -5.54 7.09
C SER A 50 3.62 -6.90 7.52
N LYS A 51 4.51 -6.96 8.53
CA LYS A 51 4.99 -8.24 9.07
C LYS A 51 3.84 -9.08 9.65
N THR A 52 2.93 -8.43 10.38
CA THR A 52 1.74 -9.07 10.93
C THR A 52 0.88 -9.66 9.81
N TRP A 53 0.58 -8.88 8.77
CA TRP A 53 -0.21 -9.36 7.63
C TRP A 53 0.47 -10.55 6.95
N LEU A 54 1.77 -10.43 6.68
CA LEU A 54 2.57 -11.46 6.04
C LEU A 54 2.50 -12.80 6.79
N HIS A 55 2.57 -12.79 8.12
CA HIS A 55 2.47 -14.00 8.93
C HIS A 55 1.18 -14.78 8.61
N HIS A 56 0.03 -14.10 8.67
CA HIS A 56 -1.26 -14.73 8.42
C HIS A 56 -1.44 -15.14 6.96
N SER A 57 -0.93 -14.35 6.03
CA SER A 57 -0.95 -14.67 4.60
C SER A 57 -0.14 -15.93 4.28
N LEU A 58 1.06 -16.07 4.86
CA LEU A 58 1.89 -17.27 4.73
C LEU A 58 1.23 -18.50 5.36
N SER A 59 0.59 -18.34 6.52
CA SER A 59 -0.16 -19.43 7.17
C SER A 59 -1.29 -19.92 6.28
N HIS A 60 -2.12 -19.01 5.76
CA HIS A 60 -3.18 -19.34 4.81
C HIS A 60 -2.62 -20.02 3.55
N LEU A 61 -1.57 -19.45 2.93
CA LEU A 61 -0.94 -20.04 1.74
C LEU A 61 -0.39 -21.45 2.02
N ASN A 62 0.23 -21.67 3.19
CA ASN A 62 0.75 -22.97 3.57
C ASN A 62 -0.37 -24.02 3.71
N ASP A 63 -1.54 -23.63 4.23
CA ASP A 63 -2.72 -24.49 4.28
C ASP A 63 -3.17 -24.89 2.87
N LYS A 64 -3.22 -23.92 1.94
CA LYS A 64 -3.53 -24.20 0.51
C LYS A 64 -2.48 -25.09 -0.16
N LEU A 65 -1.24 -25.08 0.35
CA LEU A 65 -0.13 -25.92 -0.09
C LEU A 65 0.00 -27.22 0.73
N ALA A 66 -1.04 -27.63 1.47
CA ALA A 66 -1.06 -28.84 2.29
C ALA A 66 0.12 -28.95 3.28
N GLY A 67 0.52 -27.82 3.88
CA GLY A 67 1.62 -27.74 4.84
C GLY A 67 3.01 -27.86 4.22
N LYS A 68 3.15 -27.78 2.88
CA LYS A 68 4.42 -28.01 2.19
C LYS A 68 5.26 -26.75 1.96
N LEU A 69 4.76 -25.55 2.26
CA LEU A 69 5.56 -24.33 2.16
C LEU A 69 6.78 -24.42 3.09
N ARG A 70 7.97 -24.19 2.53
CA ARG A 70 9.22 -24.14 3.29
C ARG A 70 9.68 -22.69 3.43
N CYS A 71 9.85 -22.23 4.66
CA CYS A 71 10.29 -20.87 4.94
C CYS A 71 11.79 -20.84 5.30
N PHE A 72 12.47 -19.78 4.90
CA PHE A 72 13.88 -19.54 5.16
C PHE A 72 14.10 -18.08 5.56
N THR A 73 15.23 -17.79 6.21
CA THR A 73 15.68 -16.45 6.57
C THR A 73 17.09 -16.20 6.04
N GLY A 74 17.41 -14.94 5.76
CA GLY A 74 18.75 -14.48 5.34
C GLY A 74 18.90 -14.29 3.84
N ASP A 75 20.15 -14.21 3.38
CA ASP A 75 20.53 -13.96 1.99
C ASP A 75 19.89 -14.96 1.00
N ALA A 76 18.98 -14.45 0.16
CA ALA A 76 18.23 -15.27 -0.79
C ALA A 76 19.13 -16.00 -1.80
N LEU A 77 20.24 -15.41 -2.25
CA LEU A 77 21.15 -16.09 -3.18
C LEU A 77 21.77 -17.32 -2.52
N LYS A 78 22.27 -17.17 -1.29
CA LYS A 78 22.90 -18.28 -0.55
C LYS A 78 21.90 -19.39 -0.26
N VAL A 79 20.68 -19.03 0.14
CA VAL A 79 19.59 -20.00 0.38
C VAL A 79 19.26 -20.77 -0.91
N LEU A 80 19.06 -20.07 -2.03
CA LEU A 80 18.72 -20.71 -3.31
C LEU A 80 19.86 -21.61 -3.81
N GLN A 81 21.12 -21.16 -3.78
CA GLN A 81 22.28 -21.97 -4.16
C GLN A 81 22.38 -23.25 -3.34
N LYS A 82 22.11 -23.16 -2.04
CA LYS A 82 22.13 -24.32 -1.14
C LYS A 82 21.01 -25.30 -1.47
N LEU A 83 19.78 -24.81 -1.64
CA LEU A 83 18.64 -25.64 -2.01
C LEU A 83 18.84 -26.35 -3.36
N CYS A 84 19.36 -25.65 -4.36
CA CYS A 84 19.70 -26.24 -5.66
C CYS A 84 20.69 -27.40 -5.52
N LYS A 85 21.73 -27.24 -4.69
CA LYS A 85 22.72 -28.30 -4.44
C LYS A 85 22.16 -29.47 -3.65
N GLU A 86 21.43 -29.21 -2.57
CA GLU A 86 20.88 -30.27 -1.70
C GLU A 86 19.79 -31.09 -2.39
N GLN A 87 18.99 -30.45 -3.24
CA GLN A 87 17.83 -31.08 -3.88
C GLN A 87 18.06 -31.44 -5.35
N ASN A 88 19.26 -31.19 -5.89
CA ASN A 88 19.60 -31.35 -7.31
C ASN A 88 18.59 -30.63 -8.24
N VAL A 89 18.13 -29.44 -7.85
CA VAL A 89 17.17 -28.64 -8.62
C VAL A 89 17.91 -27.69 -9.55
N THR A 90 17.57 -27.74 -10.83
CA THR A 90 18.16 -26.89 -11.89
C THR A 90 17.21 -25.83 -12.43
N GLN A 91 16.01 -25.70 -11.85
CA GLN A 91 14.95 -24.82 -12.34
C GLN A 91 14.31 -24.04 -11.19
N ILE A 92 14.27 -22.72 -11.32
CA ILE A 92 13.65 -21.83 -10.34
C ILE A 92 12.69 -20.88 -11.05
N TYR A 93 11.51 -20.70 -10.48
CA TYR A 93 10.45 -19.82 -10.97
C TYR A 93 10.03 -18.82 -9.88
N TRP A 94 9.76 -17.57 -10.27
CA TRP A 94 9.18 -16.54 -9.40
C TRP A 94 8.42 -15.46 -10.18
N ASN A 95 7.50 -14.73 -9.56
CA ASN A 95 6.97 -13.50 -10.17
C ASN A 95 7.85 -12.30 -9.84
N ARG A 96 7.92 -11.33 -10.77
CA ARG A 96 8.72 -10.11 -10.64
C ARG A 96 8.20 -9.22 -9.51
N CYS A 97 9.12 -8.64 -8.75
CA CYS A 97 8.88 -7.44 -7.93
C CYS A 97 9.63 -6.26 -8.56
N TYR A 98 9.20 -5.04 -8.24
CA TYR A 98 9.57 -3.84 -9.00
C TYR A 98 10.27 -2.77 -8.14
N GLU A 99 10.50 -3.06 -6.86
CA GLU A 99 11.31 -2.23 -6.00
C GLU A 99 12.79 -2.28 -6.43
N PRO A 100 13.52 -1.14 -6.41
CA PRO A 100 14.87 -1.07 -6.98
C PRO A 100 15.85 -2.11 -6.43
N TRP A 101 15.86 -2.33 -5.10
CA TRP A 101 16.74 -3.33 -4.50
C TRP A 101 16.37 -4.76 -4.89
N ARG A 102 15.08 -5.05 -5.07
CA ARG A 102 14.62 -6.38 -5.52
C ARG A 102 14.99 -6.62 -6.98
N ILE A 103 14.86 -5.62 -7.85
CA ILE A 103 15.29 -5.72 -9.25
C ILE A 103 16.79 -6.02 -9.32
N LYS A 104 17.60 -5.27 -8.56
CA LYS A 104 19.05 -5.50 -8.47
C LYS A 104 19.37 -6.91 -7.97
N ARG A 105 18.84 -7.29 -6.81
CA ARG A 105 19.04 -8.61 -6.19
C ARG A 105 18.65 -9.75 -7.13
N ASP A 106 17.47 -9.66 -7.74
CA ASP A 106 16.99 -10.71 -8.64
C ASP A 106 17.84 -10.83 -9.91
N THR A 107 18.42 -9.73 -10.39
CA THR A 107 19.35 -9.70 -11.54
C THR A 107 20.66 -10.39 -11.18
N ASP A 108 21.19 -10.10 -9.98
CA ASP A 108 22.39 -10.75 -9.46
C ASP A 108 22.16 -12.25 -9.22
N ILE A 109 21.02 -12.62 -8.63
CA ILE A 109 20.62 -14.03 -8.42
C ILE A 109 20.55 -14.79 -9.75
N LYS A 110 19.88 -14.24 -10.77
CA LYS A 110 19.79 -14.87 -12.10
C LYS A 110 21.17 -15.10 -12.70
N THR A 111 22.04 -14.09 -12.65
CA THR A 111 23.40 -14.17 -13.20
C THR A 111 24.19 -15.29 -12.52
N GLN A 112 24.24 -15.28 -11.18
CA GLN A 112 25.02 -16.22 -10.38
C GLN A 112 24.51 -17.66 -10.45
N LEU A 113 23.20 -17.87 -10.54
CA LEU A 113 22.62 -19.21 -10.67
C LEU A 113 22.76 -19.78 -12.08
N ASN A 114 22.69 -18.94 -13.12
CA ASN A 114 22.95 -19.37 -14.50
C ASN A 114 24.40 -19.86 -14.67
N GLU A 115 25.38 -19.20 -14.03
CA GLU A 115 26.78 -19.67 -14.00
C GLU A 115 26.94 -21.04 -13.33
N GLN A 116 25.97 -21.45 -12.50
CA GLN A 116 25.89 -22.76 -11.84
C GLN A 116 24.98 -23.74 -12.59
N ASN A 117 24.61 -23.44 -13.83
CA ASN A 117 23.68 -24.22 -14.66
C ASN A 117 22.27 -24.39 -14.07
N VAL A 118 21.84 -23.43 -13.23
CA VAL A 118 20.48 -23.34 -12.70
C VAL A 118 19.72 -22.28 -13.48
N SER A 119 18.69 -22.69 -14.23
CA SER A 119 17.85 -21.78 -15.02
C SER A 119 16.82 -21.08 -14.15
N CYS A 120 16.77 -19.76 -14.26
CA CYS A 120 15.84 -18.91 -13.50
C CYS A 120 14.82 -18.25 -14.43
N HIS A 121 13.54 -18.46 -14.15
CA HIS A 121 12.41 -17.95 -14.93
C HIS A 121 11.61 -16.95 -14.10
N SER A 122 11.17 -15.86 -14.72
CA SER A 122 10.33 -14.90 -14.02
C SER A 122 9.28 -14.26 -14.91
N ASP A 123 8.07 -14.09 -14.39
CA ASP A 123 6.93 -13.54 -15.12
C ASP A 123 6.32 -12.33 -14.40
N ASN A 124 5.51 -11.56 -15.12
CA ASN A 124 4.71 -10.49 -14.54
C ASN A 124 3.47 -11.06 -13.85
N GLY A 125 3.53 -11.19 -12.53
CA GLY A 125 2.40 -11.54 -11.68
C GLY A 125 1.77 -10.35 -10.94
N SER A 126 2.39 -9.17 -10.98
CA SER A 126 2.13 -8.10 -9.99
C SER A 126 1.51 -6.85 -10.60
N LEU A 127 1.67 -6.63 -11.91
CA LEU A 127 1.23 -5.44 -12.64
C LEU A 127 0.33 -5.81 -13.83
N LEU A 128 -0.54 -4.88 -14.23
CA LEU A 128 -1.34 -4.99 -15.47
C LEU A 128 -0.45 -4.80 -16.71
N TRP A 129 0.49 -3.86 -16.65
CA TRP A 129 1.42 -3.55 -17.74
C TRP A 129 2.85 -3.45 -17.21
N GLU A 130 3.83 -3.85 -18.03
CA GLU A 130 5.23 -3.68 -17.64
C GLU A 130 5.63 -2.20 -17.72
N PRO A 131 6.36 -1.65 -16.72
CA PRO A 131 6.73 -0.24 -16.71
C PRO A 131 7.54 0.22 -17.92
N TRP A 132 8.35 -0.66 -18.52
CA TRP A 132 9.16 -0.36 -19.70
C TRP A 132 8.38 -0.42 -21.02
N GLN A 133 7.17 -1.00 -21.04
CA GLN A 133 6.33 -1.05 -22.24
C GLN A 133 5.56 0.26 -22.47
N ILE A 134 5.22 0.97 -21.39
CA ILE A 134 4.37 2.17 -21.45
C ILE A 134 5.23 3.44 -21.55
N LEU A 135 5.68 3.80 -22.76
CA LEU A 135 6.49 4.99 -23.01
C LEU A 135 5.76 6.01 -23.89
N LYS A 136 6.24 7.25 -23.91
CA LYS A 136 5.83 8.23 -24.92
C LYS A 136 6.42 7.87 -26.28
N GLN A 137 5.95 8.54 -27.33
CA GLN A 137 6.49 8.40 -28.69
C GLN A 137 7.99 8.73 -28.78
N ASP A 138 8.48 9.65 -27.95
CA ASP A 138 9.89 10.02 -27.84
C ASP A 138 10.72 9.04 -26.97
N LYS A 139 10.14 7.91 -26.57
CA LYS A 139 10.70 6.89 -25.66
C LYS A 139 11.00 7.39 -24.24
N THR A 140 10.55 8.59 -23.86
CA THR A 140 10.69 9.08 -22.48
C THR A 140 9.52 8.61 -21.60
N PRO A 141 9.72 8.50 -20.28
CA PRO A 141 8.64 8.13 -19.37
C PRO A 141 7.61 9.25 -19.17
N TYR A 142 6.38 8.86 -18.85
CA TYR A 142 5.32 9.78 -18.41
C TYR A 142 5.58 10.30 -16.98
N LYS A 143 5.23 11.55 -16.70
CA LYS A 143 5.30 12.17 -15.36
C LYS A 143 3.94 12.71 -14.88
N VAL A 144 2.86 12.36 -15.58
CA VAL A 144 1.49 12.82 -15.33
C VAL A 144 0.56 11.63 -15.55
N PHE A 145 -0.38 11.39 -14.62
CA PHE A 145 -1.20 10.19 -14.62
C PHE A 145 -2.15 10.12 -15.82
N THR A 146 -2.85 11.21 -16.12
CA THR A 146 -3.88 11.21 -17.17
C THR A 146 -3.34 10.78 -18.56
N PRO A 147 -2.23 11.34 -19.09
CA PRO A 147 -1.66 10.86 -20.35
C PRO A 147 -1.02 9.47 -20.21
N TYR A 148 -0.41 9.12 -19.08
CA TYR A 148 0.08 7.76 -18.82
C TYR A 148 -1.04 6.72 -19.01
N TYR A 149 -2.16 6.92 -18.32
CA TYR A 149 -3.27 5.98 -18.33
C TYR A 149 -4.02 5.99 -19.67
N LYS A 150 -4.46 7.16 -20.15
CA LYS A 150 -5.31 7.25 -21.35
C LYS A 150 -4.56 7.03 -22.66
N LYS A 151 -3.32 7.54 -22.77
CA LYS A 151 -2.55 7.47 -24.03
C LYS A 151 -1.54 6.34 -24.04
N GLY A 152 -1.00 5.98 -22.87
CA GLY A 152 -0.08 4.86 -22.70
C GLY A 152 -0.85 3.55 -22.50
N CYS A 153 -1.39 3.33 -21.29
CA CYS A 153 -1.97 2.05 -20.89
C CYS A 153 -3.18 1.62 -21.74
N LEU A 154 -4.20 2.48 -21.87
CA LEU A 154 -5.45 2.11 -22.56
C LEU A 154 -5.31 1.98 -24.09
N ASN A 155 -4.21 2.45 -24.67
CA ASN A 155 -3.88 2.26 -26.09
C ASN A 155 -2.87 1.12 -26.33
N HIS A 156 -2.36 0.51 -25.27
CA HIS A 156 -1.55 -0.70 -25.35
C HIS A 156 -2.45 -1.93 -25.36
N ASP A 157 -1.86 -3.11 -25.50
CA ASP A 157 -2.54 -4.39 -25.28
C ASP A 157 -3.32 -4.38 -23.96
N ALA A 158 -4.53 -4.93 -24.02
CA ALA A 158 -5.35 -5.11 -22.84
C ALA A 158 -4.63 -5.99 -21.81
N PRO A 159 -4.88 -5.79 -20.50
CA PRO A 159 -4.31 -6.64 -19.47
C PRO A 159 -4.60 -8.12 -19.73
N ARG A 160 -3.68 -8.99 -19.34
CA ARG A 160 -3.82 -10.44 -19.57
C ARG A 160 -5.05 -10.97 -18.82
N LYS A 161 -5.82 -11.86 -19.46
CA LYS A 161 -6.91 -12.57 -18.77
C LYS A 161 -6.38 -13.42 -17.60
N PRO A 162 -7.05 -13.42 -16.43
CA PRO A 162 -6.64 -14.21 -15.29
C PRO A 162 -6.51 -15.70 -15.60
N LEU A 163 -5.45 -16.34 -15.10
CA LEU A 163 -5.24 -17.79 -15.23
C LEU A 163 -5.96 -18.54 -14.10
N PRO A 164 -6.50 -19.75 -14.37
CA PRO A 164 -6.99 -20.63 -13.31
C PRO A 164 -5.82 -21.18 -12.48
N ILE A 165 -6.14 -21.82 -11.36
CA ILE A 165 -5.16 -22.65 -10.65
C ILE A 165 -4.77 -23.82 -11.59
N PRO A 166 -3.48 -24.18 -11.71
CA PRO A 166 -3.07 -25.31 -12.54
C PRO A 166 -3.73 -26.63 -12.09
N ASN A 167 -4.38 -27.35 -13.00
CA ASN A 167 -5.16 -28.57 -12.71
C ASN A 167 -4.35 -29.75 -12.14
N LYS A 168 -3.01 -29.72 -12.26
CA LYS A 168 -2.09 -30.78 -11.82
C LYS A 168 -0.93 -30.19 -11.00
N LEU A 169 -1.26 -29.35 -10.02
CA LEU A 169 -0.26 -28.81 -9.10
C LEU A 169 0.24 -29.92 -8.17
N GLU A 170 1.30 -30.62 -8.58
CA GLU A 170 2.01 -31.58 -7.74
C GLU A 170 3.03 -30.85 -6.87
N LEU A 171 2.97 -31.08 -5.56
CA LEU A 171 3.83 -30.41 -4.59
C LEU A 171 4.91 -31.36 -4.10
N ALA A 172 6.16 -31.03 -4.40
CA ALA A 172 7.32 -31.63 -3.78
C ALA A 172 7.42 -31.17 -2.31
N SER A 173 8.01 -32.02 -1.47
CA SER A 173 8.31 -31.70 -0.08
C SER A 173 9.72 -32.16 0.23
N ILE A 174 10.45 -31.32 0.93
CA ILE A 174 11.83 -31.60 1.34
C ILE A 174 11.94 -31.45 2.86
N LYS A 175 12.83 -32.25 3.44
CA LYS A 175 13.36 -31.97 4.77
C LYS A 175 14.65 -31.17 4.57
N SER A 176 14.71 -29.98 5.13
CA SER A 176 15.91 -29.17 5.20
C SER A 176 16.08 -28.70 6.63
N ASP A 177 17.26 -28.95 7.21
CA ASP A 177 17.58 -28.57 8.59
C ASP A 177 17.66 -27.04 8.77
N HIS A 178 17.63 -26.29 7.67
CA HIS A 178 17.69 -24.83 7.64
C HIS A 178 16.34 -24.16 7.38
N ALA A 179 15.30 -24.97 7.11
CA ALA A 179 13.94 -24.44 7.02
C ALA A 179 13.45 -24.05 8.41
N VAL A 180 12.81 -22.90 8.51
CA VAL A 180 12.13 -22.44 9.72
C VAL A 180 10.62 -22.62 9.57
N SER A 181 9.91 -22.73 10.69
CA SER A 181 8.45 -22.58 10.69
C SER A 181 8.07 -21.14 10.37
N ILE A 182 6.79 -20.91 10.06
CA ILE A 182 6.26 -19.56 9.87
C ILE A 182 6.41 -18.74 11.18
N ASP A 183 6.18 -19.36 12.34
CA ASP A 183 6.47 -18.74 13.65
C ASP A 183 7.96 -18.40 13.81
N GLY A 184 8.84 -19.26 13.27
CA GLY A 184 10.29 -19.06 13.27
C GLY A 184 10.75 -17.84 12.47
N LEU A 185 9.91 -17.31 11.57
CA LEU A 185 10.17 -16.02 10.91
C LEU A 185 10.05 -14.82 11.86
N SER A 186 9.49 -15.00 13.06
CA SER A 186 9.38 -13.96 14.09
C SER A 186 8.69 -12.67 13.61
N LEU A 187 7.65 -12.83 12.80
CA LEU A 187 6.93 -11.72 12.14
C LEU A 187 5.90 -11.03 13.04
N LEU A 188 5.31 -11.75 13.99
CA LEU A 188 4.27 -11.18 14.85
C LEU A 188 4.87 -10.25 15.92
N PRO A 189 4.27 -9.07 16.16
CA PRO A 189 4.71 -8.18 17.22
C PRO A 189 4.40 -8.78 18.60
N LYS A 190 5.19 -8.42 19.60
CA LYS A 190 4.92 -8.76 21.01
C LYS A 190 3.88 -7.83 21.64
N LEU A 191 2.78 -7.54 20.93
CA LEU A 191 1.77 -6.58 21.36
C LEU A 191 0.40 -7.28 21.50
N PRO A 192 -0.22 -7.29 22.70
CA PRO A 192 -1.40 -8.10 22.99
C PRO A 192 -2.71 -7.64 22.34
N TRP A 193 -2.74 -6.45 21.70
CA TRP A 193 -3.93 -5.89 21.06
C TRP A 193 -3.98 -6.10 19.54
N GLY A 194 -2.96 -6.74 18.95
CA GLY A 194 -2.93 -7.05 17.52
C GLY A 194 -4.00 -8.05 17.10
N ASP A 195 -4.32 -9.03 17.96
CA ASP A 195 -5.22 -10.13 17.62
C ASP A 195 -6.63 -9.67 17.25
N GLU A 196 -7.20 -8.70 17.98
CA GLU A 196 -8.52 -8.15 17.66
C GLU A 196 -8.53 -7.44 16.30
N ILE A 197 -7.48 -6.64 16.02
CA ILE A 197 -7.34 -5.95 14.73
C ILE A 197 -7.24 -6.97 13.60
N ILE A 198 -6.36 -7.96 13.76
CA ILE A 198 -6.10 -9.00 12.75
C ILE A 198 -7.37 -9.82 12.48
N SER A 199 -8.11 -10.19 13.54
CA SER A 199 -9.33 -10.99 13.42
C SER A 199 -10.40 -10.32 12.54
N ALA A 200 -10.36 -8.99 12.39
CA ALA A 200 -11.26 -8.23 11.53
C ALA A 200 -10.86 -8.23 10.04
N TRP A 201 -9.66 -8.71 9.67
CA TRP A 201 -9.12 -8.53 8.31
C TRP A 201 -9.28 -9.71 7.36
N ASN A 202 -9.59 -10.92 7.82
CA ASN A 202 -9.73 -12.13 6.98
C ASN A 202 -8.61 -12.20 5.92
N ILE A 203 -7.40 -12.60 6.34
CA ILE A 203 -6.17 -12.48 5.53
C ILE A 203 -5.93 -13.75 4.72
N GLY A 204 -5.57 -13.62 3.43
CA GLY A 204 -5.30 -14.74 2.54
C GLY A 204 -6.08 -14.69 1.21
N GLU A 205 -5.65 -15.52 0.26
CA GLU A 205 -6.20 -15.57 -1.10
C GLU A 205 -7.72 -15.80 -1.15
N ASP A 206 -8.26 -16.75 -0.37
CA ASP A 206 -9.70 -17.07 -0.42
C ASP A 206 -10.53 -15.86 0.06
N HIS A 207 -10.09 -15.22 1.13
CA HIS A 207 -10.73 -14.02 1.68
C HIS A 207 -10.57 -12.79 0.78
N ALA A 208 -9.49 -12.70 0.00
CA ALA A 208 -9.35 -11.66 -1.02
C ALA A 208 -10.47 -11.79 -2.08
N TYR A 209 -10.84 -13.01 -2.48
CA TYR A 209 -11.97 -13.21 -3.40
C TYR A 209 -13.31 -12.88 -2.74
N GLU A 210 -13.57 -13.35 -1.51
CA GLU A 210 -14.80 -13.01 -0.78
C GLU A 210 -14.98 -11.49 -0.66
N ARG A 211 -13.89 -10.78 -0.38
CA ARG A 211 -13.89 -9.31 -0.31
C ARG A 211 -14.15 -8.67 -1.67
N LEU A 212 -13.53 -9.18 -2.73
CA LEU A 212 -13.75 -8.67 -4.09
C LEU A 212 -15.20 -8.89 -4.51
N ASP A 213 -15.75 -10.08 -4.30
CA ASP A 213 -17.12 -10.43 -4.67
C ASP A 213 -18.12 -9.53 -3.92
N ALA A 214 -17.95 -9.36 -2.60
CA ALA A 214 -18.76 -8.43 -1.81
C ALA A 214 -18.65 -6.98 -2.31
N PHE A 215 -17.46 -6.53 -2.73
CA PHE A 215 -17.27 -5.21 -3.32
C PHE A 215 -17.97 -5.09 -4.68
N ILE A 216 -17.87 -6.08 -5.55
CA ILE A 216 -18.56 -6.09 -6.84
C ILE A 216 -20.07 -6.02 -6.65
N GLU A 217 -20.61 -6.80 -5.71
CA GLU A 217 -22.06 -6.88 -5.46
C GLU A 217 -22.62 -5.62 -4.79
N HIS A 218 -21.90 -5.06 -3.81
CA HIS A 218 -22.47 -4.04 -2.92
C HIS A 218 -21.75 -2.68 -2.94
N GLY A 219 -20.49 -2.63 -3.37
CA GLY A 219 -19.66 -1.42 -3.27
C GLY A 219 -19.38 -0.71 -4.60
N LEU A 220 -19.32 -1.45 -5.70
CA LEU A 220 -18.92 -0.94 -7.01
C LEU A 220 -19.99 -0.02 -7.63
N SER A 221 -21.27 -0.37 -7.51
CA SER A 221 -22.35 0.52 -7.96
C SER A 221 -22.37 1.81 -7.12
N GLY A 222 -22.23 2.96 -7.79
CA GLY A 222 -22.06 4.26 -7.13
C GLY A 222 -20.63 4.57 -6.65
N TYR A 223 -19.63 3.75 -7.03
CA TYR A 223 -18.22 3.92 -6.63
C TYR A 223 -17.68 5.32 -6.95
N GLN A 224 -17.90 5.85 -8.15
CA GLN A 224 -17.35 7.14 -8.57
C GLN A 224 -17.76 8.28 -7.62
N ASP A 225 -19.02 8.28 -7.20
CA ASP A 225 -19.60 9.32 -6.36
C ASP A 225 -19.37 9.03 -4.86
N GLY A 226 -19.38 7.75 -4.47
CA GLY A 226 -19.29 7.30 -3.09
C GLY A 226 -17.87 7.23 -2.50
N ARG A 227 -16.85 6.94 -3.31
CA ARG A 227 -15.45 6.68 -2.86
C ARG A 227 -14.76 7.82 -2.09
N ASN A 228 -15.38 8.99 -2.03
CA ASN A 228 -14.83 10.15 -1.32
C ASN A 228 -15.33 10.26 0.12
N TYR A 229 -16.36 9.52 0.50
CA TYR A 229 -17.02 9.61 1.81
C TYR A 229 -16.61 8.41 2.67
N PRO A 230 -15.77 8.59 3.71
CA PRO A 230 -15.23 7.48 4.50
C PRO A 230 -16.28 6.61 5.22
N SER A 231 -17.48 7.15 5.43
CA SER A 231 -18.60 6.44 6.05
C SER A 231 -19.42 5.61 5.04
N LYS A 232 -19.20 5.75 3.73
CA LYS A 232 -19.93 5.01 2.70
C LYS A 232 -19.27 3.66 2.37
N PRO A 233 -20.04 2.65 1.94
CA PRO A 233 -19.52 1.33 1.60
C PRO A 233 -18.83 1.27 0.22
N ASN A 234 -18.70 2.39 -0.49
CA ASN A 234 -18.23 2.46 -1.87
C ASN A 234 -16.69 2.40 -2.00
N ILE A 235 -16.06 1.45 -1.33
CA ILE A 235 -14.62 1.18 -1.36
C ILE A 235 -14.37 -0.33 -1.30
N SER A 236 -13.33 -0.81 -1.99
CA SER A 236 -13.02 -2.24 -2.04
C SER A 236 -12.26 -2.74 -0.82
N ARG A 237 -11.46 -1.87 -0.17
CA ARG A 237 -10.51 -2.22 0.91
C ARG A 237 -9.58 -3.38 0.52
N MET A 238 -9.26 -3.51 -0.77
CA MET A 238 -8.43 -4.59 -1.35
C MET A 238 -6.93 -4.30 -1.34
N SER A 239 -6.51 -3.10 -0.91
CA SER A 239 -5.12 -2.66 -1.03
C SER A 239 -4.10 -3.57 -0.30
N PRO A 240 -4.36 -4.11 0.91
CA PRO A 240 -3.43 -5.07 1.52
C PRO A 240 -3.31 -6.38 0.72
N HIS A 241 -4.44 -6.95 0.28
CA HIS A 241 -4.47 -8.17 -0.55
C HIS A 241 -3.71 -7.97 -1.87
N LEU A 242 -3.82 -6.79 -2.50
CA LEU A 242 -3.06 -6.42 -3.70
C LEU A 242 -1.56 -6.25 -3.42
N HIS A 243 -1.18 -5.73 -2.25
CA HIS A 243 0.22 -5.52 -1.88
C HIS A 243 0.95 -6.84 -1.66
N PHE A 244 0.33 -7.79 -0.96
CA PHE A 244 0.88 -9.14 -0.73
C PHE A 244 0.62 -10.12 -1.89
N GLY A 245 -0.08 -9.66 -2.92
CA GLY A 245 -0.38 -10.44 -4.13
C GLY A 245 -1.25 -11.65 -3.87
N GLU A 246 -2.12 -11.59 -2.86
CA GLU A 246 -3.19 -12.55 -2.58
C GLU A 246 -4.28 -12.51 -3.66
N ILE A 247 -4.36 -11.39 -4.39
CA ILE A 247 -5.13 -11.22 -5.60
C ILE A 247 -4.31 -10.45 -6.63
N SER A 248 -4.48 -10.75 -7.91
CA SER A 248 -3.83 -10.00 -8.98
C SER A 248 -4.65 -8.77 -9.40
N PRO A 249 -4.01 -7.71 -9.92
CA PRO A 249 -4.75 -6.60 -10.50
C PRO A 249 -5.54 -7.02 -11.75
N ASN A 250 -5.10 -8.06 -12.48
CA ASN A 250 -5.84 -8.59 -13.63
C ASN A 250 -7.19 -9.17 -13.19
N GLN A 251 -7.24 -9.89 -12.06
CA GLN A 251 -8.47 -10.43 -11.52
C GLN A 251 -9.48 -9.34 -11.17
N MET A 252 -9.01 -8.28 -10.50
CA MET A 252 -9.87 -7.13 -10.15
C MET A 252 -10.32 -6.35 -11.39
N TRP A 253 -9.43 -6.21 -12.39
CA TRP A 253 -9.74 -5.53 -13.65
C TRP A 253 -10.88 -6.21 -14.42
N TYR A 254 -10.82 -7.54 -14.54
CA TYR A 254 -11.84 -8.32 -15.24
C TYR A 254 -13.12 -8.49 -14.42
N ALA A 255 -13.02 -8.73 -13.10
CA ALA A 255 -14.20 -8.79 -12.23
C ALA A 255 -15.03 -7.50 -12.29
N ALA A 256 -14.38 -6.33 -12.29
CA ALA A 256 -15.07 -5.05 -12.45
C ALA A 256 -15.69 -4.90 -13.84
N ALA A 257 -14.99 -5.31 -14.90
CA ALA A 257 -15.51 -5.24 -16.27
C ALA A 257 -16.73 -6.14 -16.51
N GLU A 258 -16.80 -7.26 -15.80
CA GLU A 258 -17.85 -8.29 -15.94
C GLU A 258 -18.98 -8.13 -14.91
N SER A 259 -18.90 -7.14 -14.02
CA SER A 259 -19.82 -6.93 -12.88
C SER A 259 -21.25 -6.54 -13.23
N GLY A 260 -21.50 -5.98 -14.42
CA GLY A 260 -22.78 -5.35 -14.77
C GLY A 260 -23.05 -4.02 -14.06
N ALA A 261 -22.09 -3.48 -13.29
CA ALA A 261 -22.21 -2.16 -12.66
C ALA A 261 -22.18 -1.03 -13.71
N PRO A 262 -22.65 0.19 -13.36
CA PRO A 262 -22.63 1.33 -14.29
C PRO A 262 -21.21 1.61 -14.84
N GLU A 263 -21.11 1.85 -16.14
CA GLU A 263 -19.82 2.02 -16.84
C GLU A 263 -18.94 3.11 -16.21
N LYS A 264 -19.56 4.18 -15.71
CA LYS A 264 -18.86 5.29 -15.04
C LYS A 264 -18.11 4.82 -13.77
N ASP A 265 -18.72 3.91 -13.02
CA ASP A 265 -18.18 3.37 -11.77
C ASP A 265 -17.08 2.35 -12.06
N VAL A 266 -17.30 1.46 -13.04
CA VAL A 266 -16.30 0.51 -13.53
C VAL A 266 -15.06 1.25 -14.05
N THR A 267 -15.26 2.29 -14.88
CA THR A 267 -14.17 3.09 -15.44
C THR A 267 -13.40 3.82 -14.35
N CYS A 268 -14.09 4.39 -13.36
CA CYS A 268 -13.46 5.03 -12.22
C CYS A 268 -12.63 4.00 -11.42
N PHE A 269 -13.18 2.85 -11.06
CA PHE A 269 -12.45 1.81 -10.32
C PHE A 269 -11.20 1.31 -11.07
N LYS A 270 -11.32 1.06 -12.37
CA LYS A 270 -10.18 0.68 -13.22
C LYS A 270 -9.10 1.75 -13.29
N SER A 271 -9.48 3.04 -13.26
CA SER A 271 -8.51 4.14 -13.18
C SER A 271 -7.76 4.16 -11.84
N GLU A 272 -8.39 3.72 -10.75
CA GLU A 272 -7.74 3.60 -9.44
C GLU A 272 -6.74 2.44 -9.40
N LEU A 273 -7.01 1.33 -10.09
CA LEU A 273 -5.97 0.33 -10.38
C LEU A 273 -4.83 0.95 -11.22
N GLY A 274 -5.17 1.80 -12.19
CA GLY A 274 -4.19 2.57 -12.94
C GLY A 274 -3.29 3.47 -12.09
N TRP A 275 -3.78 4.04 -10.98
CA TRP A 275 -2.97 4.83 -10.05
C TRP A 275 -1.93 3.99 -9.31
N ARG A 276 -2.28 2.74 -8.94
CA ARG A 276 -1.31 1.76 -8.43
C ARG A 276 -0.24 1.48 -9.48
N GLU A 277 -0.64 1.18 -10.72
CA GLU A 277 0.30 0.95 -11.83
C GLU A 277 1.21 2.15 -12.06
N PHE A 278 0.67 3.37 -11.99
CA PHE A 278 1.44 4.59 -12.16
C PHE A 278 2.46 4.79 -11.03
N SER A 279 2.14 4.38 -9.81
CA SER A 279 3.07 4.44 -8.68
C SER A 279 4.29 3.53 -8.94
N TYR A 280 4.04 2.29 -9.35
CA TYR A 280 5.10 1.33 -9.72
C TYR A 280 5.90 1.80 -10.95
N TYR A 281 5.21 2.38 -11.93
CA TYR A 281 5.83 3.00 -13.10
C TYR A 281 6.80 4.12 -12.71
N LEU A 282 6.39 5.01 -11.82
CA LEU A 282 7.25 6.08 -11.32
C LEU A 282 8.43 5.51 -10.54
N LEU A 283 8.23 4.53 -9.65
CA LEU A 283 9.32 3.91 -8.89
C LEU A 283 10.35 3.25 -9.82
N TYR A 284 9.89 2.56 -10.88
CA TYR A 284 10.78 1.93 -11.85
C TYR A 284 11.63 2.95 -12.62
N HIS A 285 11.02 4.01 -13.14
CA HIS A 285 11.74 5.03 -13.94
C HIS A 285 12.50 6.04 -13.10
N PHE A 286 12.13 6.21 -11.83
CA PHE A 286 12.72 7.15 -10.87
C PHE A 286 13.00 6.41 -9.54
N PRO A 287 14.02 5.54 -9.48
CA PRO A 287 14.27 4.67 -8.32
C PRO A 287 14.62 5.41 -7.03
N GLU A 288 14.99 6.69 -7.11
CA GLU A 288 15.23 7.55 -5.94
C GLU A 288 13.93 8.11 -5.31
N LEU A 289 12.75 7.81 -5.88
CA LEU A 289 11.44 8.30 -5.42
C LEU A 289 11.17 8.12 -3.91
N PRO A 290 11.61 7.03 -3.24
CA PRO A 290 11.44 6.90 -1.79
C PRO A 290 12.31 7.84 -0.95
N TYR A 291 13.42 8.34 -1.51
CA TYR A 291 14.49 8.99 -0.75
C TYR A 291 14.62 10.48 -1.05
N LYS A 292 14.47 10.86 -2.32
CA LYS A 292 14.71 12.22 -2.82
C LYS A 292 13.43 12.87 -3.29
N ASN A 293 13.34 14.17 -3.12
CA ASN A 293 12.24 14.93 -3.71
C ASN A 293 12.27 14.78 -5.24
N PHE A 294 11.13 14.44 -5.83
CA PHE A 294 10.95 14.36 -7.27
C PHE A 294 11.16 15.73 -7.96
N GLN A 295 10.98 16.83 -7.24
CA GLN A 295 11.38 18.18 -7.66
C GLN A 295 12.46 18.73 -6.71
N ASP A 296 13.71 18.75 -7.16
CA ASP A 296 14.92 19.12 -6.41
C ASP A 296 14.81 20.47 -5.66
N LYS A 297 14.00 21.42 -6.15
CA LYS A 297 13.77 22.71 -5.46
C LYS A 297 13.21 22.56 -4.04
N PHE A 298 12.58 21.42 -3.72
CA PHE A 298 12.05 21.13 -2.39
C PHE A 298 13.14 20.62 -1.42
N ASP A 299 14.36 20.36 -1.88
CA ASP A 299 15.48 19.98 -1.00
C ASP A 299 15.86 21.11 -0.04
N ALA A 300 15.68 22.37 -0.47
CA ALA A 300 15.90 23.56 0.34
C ALA A 300 14.64 24.00 1.12
N PHE A 301 13.57 23.19 1.15
CA PHE A 301 12.33 23.59 1.82
C PHE A 301 12.55 23.68 3.34
N PRO A 302 12.15 24.79 3.99
CA PRO A 302 12.46 25.01 5.40
C PRO A 302 11.45 24.27 6.31
N TRP A 303 11.60 22.94 6.41
CA TRP A 303 10.81 22.11 7.31
C TRP A 303 11.09 22.47 8.78
N GLU A 304 10.06 22.35 9.63
CA GLU A 304 10.19 22.49 11.08
C GLU A 304 10.62 21.16 11.71
N ASP A 305 11.41 21.25 12.78
CA ASP A 305 11.68 20.14 13.68
C ASP A 305 10.83 20.31 14.94
N ASN A 306 9.68 19.63 14.99
CA ASN A 306 8.75 19.71 16.10
C ASN A 306 8.17 18.33 16.44
N HIS A 307 8.85 17.64 17.35
CA HIS A 307 8.46 16.31 17.82
C HIS A 307 7.11 16.27 18.53
N GLU A 308 6.69 17.35 19.20
CA GLU A 308 5.39 17.39 19.89
C GLU A 308 4.24 17.40 18.89
N HIS A 309 4.34 18.21 17.83
CA HIS A 309 3.38 18.22 16.73
C HIS A 309 3.34 16.89 15.99
N LEU A 310 4.52 16.29 15.72
CA LEU A 310 4.59 14.98 15.08
C LEU A 310 3.88 13.92 15.92
N LYS A 311 4.14 13.87 17.23
CA LYS A 311 3.50 12.92 18.14
C LYS A 311 1.99 13.14 18.25
N ALA A 312 1.54 14.39 18.34
CA ALA A 312 0.11 14.72 18.35
C ALA A 312 -0.59 14.27 17.05
N TRP A 313 0.09 14.43 15.91
CA TRP A 313 -0.40 13.91 14.63
C TRP A 313 -0.46 12.38 14.62
N GLN A 314 0.64 11.69 14.95
CA GLN A 314 0.72 10.23 14.98
C GLN A 314 -0.35 9.58 15.87
N THR A 315 -0.64 10.20 17.02
CA THR A 315 -1.58 9.68 18.03
C THR A 315 -3.02 10.17 17.89
N GLY A 316 -3.31 11.01 16.88
CA GLY A 316 -4.65 11.56 16.68
C GLY A 316 -5.13 12.43 17.85
N GLN A 317 -4.26 13.35 18.28
CA GLN A 317 -4.49 14.33 19.35
C GLN A 317 -4.22 15.77 18.88
N THR A 318 -4.50 16.07 17.62
CA THR A 318 -4.26 17.39 17.01
C THR A 318 -5.32 18.43 17.37
N GLY A 319 -6.48 17.99 17.89
CA GLY A 319 -7.64 18.84 18.12
C GLY A 319 -8.44 19.12 16.85
N TYR A 320 -8.07 18.52 15.71
CA TYR A 320 -8.82 18.56 14.45
C TYR A 320 -9.55 17.23 14.21
N PRO A 321 -10.89 17.15 14.38
CA PRO A 321 -11.60 15.87 14.49
C PRO A 321 -11.44 14.91 13.30
N LEU A 322 -11.42 15.42 12.06
CA LEU A 322 -11.18 14.56 10.89
C LEU A 322 -9.76 13.98 10.88
N ILE A 323 -8.76 14.77 11.29
CA ILE A 323 -7.36 14.32 11.37
C ILE A 323 -7.25 13.25 12.44
N ASP A 324 -7.80 13.52 13.62
CA ASP A 324 -7.73 12.63 14.76
C ASP A 324 -8.48 11.32 14.51
N ALA A 325 -9.67 11.38 13.91
CA ALA A 325 -10.44 10.21 13.50
C ALA A 325 -9.64 9.33 12.52
N ALA A 326 -8.95 9.93 11.56
CA ALA A 326 -8.18 9.22 10.57
C ALA A 326 -6.93 8.54 11.15
N MET A 327 -6.19 9.26 11.98
CA MET A 327 -5.00 8.73 12.63
C MET A 327 -5.35 7.61 13.63
N ARG A 328 -6.51 7.71 14.27
CA ARG A 328 -7.06 6.64 15.12
C ARG A 328 -7.60 5.46 14.31
N GLU A 329 -8.24 5.69 13.16
CA GLU A 329 -8.63 4.61 12.24
C GLU A 329 -7.39 3.81 11.80
N LEU A 330 -6.31 4.50 11.42
CA LEU A 330 -5.04 3.87 11.07
C LEU A 330 -4.55 2.94 12.17
N TYR A 331 -4.43 3.47 13.39
CA TYR A 331 -3.87 2.70 14.49
C TYR A 331 -4.78 1.54 14.95
N GLN A 332 -6.10 1.75 14.93
CA GLN A 332 -7.09 0.75 15.38
C GLN A 332 -7.39 -0.32 14.32
N THR A 333 -7.04 -0.08 13.05
CA THR A 333 -7.45 -0.98 11.96
C THR A 333 -6.34 -1.36 11.00
N GLY A 334 -5.13 -0.77 11.10
CA GLY A 334 -4.07 -0.96 10.11
C GLY A 334 -4.41 -0.42 8.71
N TYR A 335 -5.45 0.40 8.59
CA TYR A 335 -5.95 0.97 7.35
C TYR A 335 -6.43 2.38 7.57
N MET A 336 -6.39 3.20 6.52
CA MET A 336 -7.03 4.50 6.51
C MET A 336 -7.70 4.73 5.16
N HIS A 337 -8.90 5.30 5.14
CA HIS A 337 -9.54 5.67 3.88
C HIS A 337 -8.69 6.69 3.09
N ASN A 338 -8.63 6.57 1.75
CA ASN A 338 -7.76 7.41 0.91
C ASN A 338 -8.01 8.92 1.07
N ARG A 339 -9.28 9.35 1.09
CA ARG A 339 -9.62 10.77 1.31
C ARG A 339 -9.01 11.32 2.61
N PRO A 340 -9.22 10.72 3.79
CA PRO A 340 -8.48 11.06 5.01
C PRO A 340 -6.95 10.99 4.89
N ARG A 341 -6.36 9.98 4.22
CA ARG A 341 -4.89 9.93 3.98
C ARG A 341 -4.37 11.23 3.34
N MET A 342 -5.08 11.73 2.32
CA MET A 342 -4.72 12.99 1.67
C MET A 342 -4.82 14.19 2.62
N VAL A 343 -5.83 14.21 3.48
CA VAL A 343 -6.06 15.33 4.42
C VAL A 343 -5.02 15.32 5.54
N VAL A 344 -4.72 14.17 6.15
CA VAL A 344 -3.71 14.05 7.20
C VAL A 344 -2.30 14.31 6.68
N GLY A 345 -1.98 13.86 5.46
CA GLY A 345 -0.70 14.16 4.84
C GLY A 345 -0.55 15.64 4.53
N SER A 346 -1.61 16.29 4.02
CA SER A 346 -1.62 17.73 3.75
C SER A 346 -1.48 18.54 5.03
N PHE A 347 -2.14 18.10 6.11
CA PHE A 347 -2.02 18.73 7.42
C PHE A 347 -0.59 18.64 7.96
N LEU A 348 0.05 17.47 7.87
CA LEU A 348 1.45 17.28 8.28
C LEU A 348 2.40 18.23 7.51
N VAL A 349 2.40 18.15 6.19
CA VAL A 349 3.40 18.85 5.35
C VAL A 349 3.10 20.32 5.12
N LYS A 350 1.86 20.78 5.34
CA LYS A 350 1.47 22.17 5.07
C LYS A 350 1.06 22.92 6.34
N ASN A 351 0.29 22.33 7.24
CA ASN A 351 -0.11 23.04 8.46
C ASN A 351 0.96 22.91 9.55
N LEU A 352 1.49 21.70 9.78
CA LEU A 352 2.55 21.47 10.75
C LEU A 352 3.94 21.79 10.20
N LEU A 353 4.07 21.89 8.87
CA LEU A 353 5.32 22.16 8.17
C LEU A 353 6.42 21.14 8.49
N LEU A 354 6.02 19.89 8.75
CA LEU A 354 6.93 18.78 9.06
C LEU A 354 7.36 18.03 7.79
N PRO A 355 8.54 17.39 7.79
CA PRO A 355 9.00 16.57 6.66
C PRO A 355 8.00 15.47 6.30
N TRP A 356 7.76 15.28 5.01
CA TRP A 356 6.84 14.24 4.54
C TRP A 356 7.36 12.82 4.86
N GLN A 357 8.68 12.68 5.01
CA GLN A 357 9.35 11.43 5.37
C GLN A 357 8.93 10.93 6.77
N ASP A 358 8.59 11.82 7.69
CA ASP A 358 8.12 11.41 9.02
C ASP A 358 6.72 10.80 8.96
N GLY A 359 5.88 11.34 8.09
CA GLY A 359 4.57 10.76 7.77
C GLY A 359 4.68 9.45 7.00
N GLU A 360 5.59 9.39 6.03
CA GLU A 360 5.90 8.18 5.25
C GLU A 360 6.31 7.02 6.15
N LYS A 361 7.26 7.23 7.06
CA LYS A 361 7.72 6.21 8.02
C LYS A 361 6.61 5.74 8.95
N TRP A 362 5.77 6.66 9.43
CA TRP A 362 4.63 6.28 10.28
C TRP A 362 3.62 5.42 9.52
N PHE A 363 3.31 5.80 8.28
CA PHE A 363 2.43 5.04 7.41
C PHE A 363 3.04 3.68 7.06
N TRP A 364 4.34 3.62 6.81
CA TRP A 364 5.08 2.40 6.52
C TRP A 364 4.99 1.38 7.67
N ASP A 365 5.04 1.85 8.92
CA ASP A 365 4.96 0.98 10.08
C ASP A 365 3.53 0.52 10.42
N CYS A 366 2.54 1.39 10.19
CA CYS A 366 1.17 1.19 10.67
C CYS A 366 0.18 0.65 9.62
N LEU A 367 0.48 0.75 8.31
CA LEU A 367 -0.46 0.31 7.26
C LEU A 367 -0.25 -1.15 6.87
N PHE A 368 -1.34 -1.90 6.78
CA PHE A 368 -1.35 -3.23 6.14
C PHE A 368 -1.16 -3.18 4.62
N ASP A 369 -1.35 -2.01 4.02
CA ASP A 369 -1.09 -1.76 2.60
C ASP A 369 0.13 -0.86 2.37
N ALA A 370 1.13 -0.92 3.25
CA ALA A 370 2.40 -0.20 3.12
C ALA A 370 3.19 -0.68 1.90
N ASP A 371 2.85 -0.13 0.73
CA ASP A 371 3.48 -0.38 -0.56
C ASP A 371 4.46 0.74 -0.89
N LEU A 372 5.72 0.40 -1.18
CA LEU A 372 6.77 1.41 -1.34
C LEU A 372 6.43 2.40 -2.47
N ALA A 373 5.94 1.88 -3.59
CA ALA A 373 5.66 2.69 -4.76
C ALA A 373 4.50 3.63 -4.47
N SER A 374 3.37 3.11 -4.00
CA SER A 374 2.18 3.90 -3.71
C SER A 374 2.38 4.86 -2.53
N ASN A 375 3.08 4.46 -1.47
CA ASN A 375 3.36 5.31 -0.31
C ASN A 375 4.26 6.49 -0.74
N SER A 376 5.39 6.20 -1.39
CA SER A 376 6.34 7.23 -1.85
C SER A 376 5.69 8.20 -2.83
N ALA A 377 5.00 7.69 -3.86
CA ALA A 377 4.35 8.54 -4.86
C ALA A 377 3.28 9.44 -4.23
N SER A 378 2.47 8.91 -3.30
CA SER A 378 1.40 9.66 -2.65
C SER A 378 1.92 10.74 -1.70
N TRP A 379 2.94 10.43 -0.89
CA TRP A 379 3.54 11.42 0.01
C TRP A 379 4.20 12.56 -0.76
N GLN A 380 4.95 12.24 -1.82
CA GLN A 380 5.53 13.24 -2.70
C GLN A 380 4.45 14.10 -3.38
N TRP A 381 3.35 13.48 -3.83
CA TRP A 381 2.22 14.19 -4.42
C TRP A 381 1.58 15.19 -3.45
N VAL A 382 1.34 14.78 -2.20
CA VAL A 382 0.78 15.65 -1.16
C VAL A 382 1.75 16.75 -0.72
N ALA A 383 3.05 16.43 -0.66
CA ALA A 383 4.13 17.38 -0.37
C ALA A 383 4.35 18.41 -1.49
N GLY A 384 3.73 18.25 -2.66
CA GLY A 384 3.87 19.17 -3.79
C GLY A 384 5.11 18.96 -4.66
N SER A 385 5.97 18.01 -4.28
CA SER A 385 7.19 17.63 -5.01
C SER A 385 6.92 16.60 -6.12
N GLY A 386 5.93 15.73 -5.93
CA GLY A 386 5.69 14.56 -6.78
C GLY A 386 5.28 14.84 -8.22
N ALA A 387 5.35 13.78 -9.03
CA ALA A 387 4.75 13.74 -10.36
C ALA A 387 3.24 14.03 -10.28
N ASP A 388 2.71 14.82 -11.22
CA ASP A 388 1.29 15.25 -11.23
C ASP A 388 0.80 15.96 -9.94
N ALA A 389 1.71 16.46 -9.10
CA ALA A 389 1.36 17.10 -7.85
C ALA A 389 0.53 18.37 -8.06
N ALA A 390 -0.56 18.49 -7.30
CA ALA A 390 -1.27 19.75 -7.20
C ALA A 390 -0.29 20.83 -6.68
N PRO A 391 -0.35 22.08 -7.19
CA PRO A 391 0.58 23.12 -6.76
C PRO A 391 0.59 23.29 -5.24
N TYR A 392 1.78 23.40 -4.64
CA TYR A 392 1.97 23.41 -3.18
C TYR A 392 1.00 24.35 -2.43
N PHE A 393 0.76 25.55 -2.99
CA PHE A 393 -0.14 26.58 -2.45
C PHE A 393 -1.62 26.16 -2.31
N ARG A 394 -2.03 25.02 -2.89
CA ARG A 394 -3.33 24.39 -2.59
C ARG A 394 -3.25 23.66 -1.25
N ILE A 395 -3.38 24.42 -0.17
CA ILE A 395 -3.45 23.91 1.21
C ILE A 395 -4.91 23.58 1.53
N PHE A 396 -5.18 22.33 1.91
CA PHE A 396 -6.52 21.92 2.32
C PHE A 396 -6.85 22.54 3.68
N ASN A 397 -8.07 23.06 3.82
CA ASN A 397 -8.59 23.40 5.14
C ASN A 397 -9.22 22.12 5.73
N PRO A 398 -8.70 21.58 6.84
CA PRO A 398 -9.19 20.33 7.40
C PRO A 398 -10.67 20.40 7.80
N ILE A 399 -11.17 21.58 8.20
CA ILE A 399 -12.56 21.79 8.58
C ILE A 399 -13.47 21.64 7.36
N THR A 400 -13.18 22.34 6.26
CA THR A 400 -14.02 22.27 5.06
C THR A 400 -13.91 20.93 4.34
N GLN A 401 -12.77 20.23 4.45
CA GLN A 401 -12.68 18.83 4.03
C GLN A 401 -13.59 17.93 4.88
N SER A 402 -13.61 18.16 6.19
CA SER A 402 -14.47 17.41 7.12
C SER A 402 -15.94 17.61 6.84
N GLU A 403 -16.40 18.85 6.72
CA GLU A 403 -17.80 19.18 6.43
C GLU A 403 -18.25 18.58 5.08
N LYS A 404 -17.35 18.57 4.10
CA LYS A 404 -17.66 18.06 2.75
C LYS A 404 -17.74 16.53 2.69
N PHE A 405 -16.82 15.83 3.34
CA PHE A 405 -16.66 14.38 3.17
C PHE A 405 -17.18 13.54 4.33
N ASP A 406 -17.53 14.17 5.46
CA ASP A 406 -18.22 13.54 6.59
C ASP A 406 -19.30 14.49 7.17
N PRO A 407 -20.29 14.94 6.38
CA PRO A 407 -21.21 16.03 6.76
C PRO A 407 -21.99 15.80 8.06
N ASP A 408 -22.24 14.54 8.42
CA ASP A 408 -22.98 14.17 9.65
C ASP A 408 -22.06 13.87 10.85
N GLY A 409 -20.74 13.89 10.63
CA GLY A 409 -19.72 13.49 11.59
C GLY A 409 -19.71 11.99 11.88
N THR A 410 -20.29 11.14 11.02
CA THR A 410 -20.43 9.70 11.27
C THR A 410 -19.07 9.01 11.38
N TYR A 411 -18.12 9.37 10.50
CA TYR A 411 -16.76 8.86 10.56
C TYR A 411 -16.03 9.38 11.80
N ILE A 412 -16.17 10.68 12.11
CA ILE A 412 -15.56 11.27 13.32
C ILE A 412 -16.09 10.58 14.59
N LYS A 413 -17.40 10.46 14.76
CA LYS A 413 -18.02 9.85 15.96
C LYS A 413 -17.62 8.39 16.17
N LYS A 414 -17.27 7.69 15.10
CA LYS A 414 -16.81 6.30 15.17
C LYS A 414 -15.42 6.19 15.83
N TYR A 415 -14.47 7.02 15.39
CA TYR A 415 -13.07 6.93 15.81
C TYR A 415 -12.66 7.93 16.90
N VAL A 416 -13.48 8.95 17.14
CA VAL A 416 -13.33 9.96 18.20
C VAL A 416 -14.56 9.89 19.12
N PRO A 417 -14.69 8.82 19.93
CA PRO A 417 -15.90 8.56 20.72
C PRO A 417 -16.20 9.64 21.76
N GLU A 418 -15.19 10.41 22.19
CA GLU A 418 -15.38 11.57 23.06
C GLU A 418 -16.23 12.69 22.42
N LEU A 419 -16.31 12.73 21.07
CA LEU A 419 -17.17 13.66 20.33
C LEU A 419 -18.51 13.05 19.90
N LYS A 420 -18.84 11.82 20.34
CA LYS A 420 -20.03 11.06 19.90
C LYS A 420 -21.35 11.83 20.06
N HIS A 421 -21.46 12.64 21.12
CA HIS A 421 -22.66 13.40 21.46
C HIS A 421 -22.68 14.83 20.87
N VAL A 422 -21.64 15.23 20.14
CA VAL A 422 -21.56 16.54 19.51
C VAL A 422 -22.42 16.54 18.22
N PRO A 423 -23.30 17.53 18.02
CA PRO A 423 -24.11 17.65 16.80
C PRO A 423 -23.26 17.85 15.55
N ALA A 424 -23.75 17.39 14.39
CA ALA A 424 -23.03 17.46 13.11
C ALA A 424 -22.54 18.88 12.77
N LYS A 425 -23.34 19.91 13.06
CA LYS A 425 -22.97 21.31 12.81
C LYS A 425 -21.77 21.81 13.61
N LEU A 426 -21.46 21.18 14.74
CA LEU A 426 -20.43 21.63 15.68
C LEU A 426 -19.21 20.68 15.71
N ILE A 427 -19.37 19.45 15.22
CA ILE A 427 -18.36 18.40 15.37
C ILE A 427 -17.08 18.65 14.54
N HIS A 428 -17.14 19.51 13.53
CA HIS A 428 -16.00 19.80 12.65
C HIS A 428 -15.04 20.86 13.21
N ALA A 429 -15.50 21.65 14.18
CA ALA A 429 -14.73 22.67 14.88
C ALA A 429 -15.19 22.78 16.35
N PRO A 430 -15.04 21.71 17.15
CA PRO A 430 -15.64 21.63 18.48
C PRO A 430 -15.08 22.65 19.48
N TRP A 431 -13.91 23.23 19.20
CA TRP A 431 -13.34 24.35 19.96
C TRP A 431 -14.11 25.67 19.81
N GLU A 432 -15.00 25.79 18.82
CA GLU A 432 -15.87 26.96 18.65
C GLU A 432 -17.14 26.86 19.52
N MET A 433 -17.42 25.70 20.12
CA MET A 433 -18.52 25.54 21.07
C MET A 433 -18.30 26.40 22.32
N SER A 434 -19.37 27.05 22.77
CA SER A 434 -19.40 27.71 24.08
C SER A 434 -19.19 26.69 25.21
N ILE A 435 -18.73 27.17 26.38
CA ILE A 435 -18.57 26.31 27.57
C ILE A 435 -19.87 25.59 27.94
N SER A 436 -21.03 26.24 27.72
CA SER A 436 -22.34 25.64 27.96
C SER A 436 -22.61 24.46 27.03
N GLU A 437 -22.33 24.62 25.73
CA GLU A 437 -22.47 23.54 24.73
C GLU A 437 -21.51 22.38 25.00
N GLN A 438 -20.24 22.69 25.32
CA GLN A 438 -19.25 21.66 25.69
C GLN A 438 -19.70 20.80 26.88
N ARG A 439 -20.28 21.43 27.92
CA ARG A 439 -20.85 20.72 29.07
C ARG A 439 -22.09 19.91 28.69
N MET A 440 -22.97 20.48 27.87
CA MET A 440 -24.19 19.81 27.40
C MET A 440 -23.88 18.54 26.61
N HIS A 441 -22.85 18.60 25.75
CA HIS A 441 -22.44 17.50 24.89
C HIS A 441 -21.36 16.59 25.50
N LYS A 442 -20.94 16.85 26.75
CA LYS A 442 -19.92 16.07 27.47
C LYS A 442 -18.58 15.99 26.70
N ALA A 443 -18.18 17.09 26.08
CA ALA A 443 -16.97 17.21 25.29
C ALA A 443 -16.24 18.53 25.63
N ILE A 444 -15.61 18.58 26.80
CA ILE A 444 -14.84 19.74 27.26
C ILE A 444 -13.50 19.78 26.53
N ILE A 445 -13.27 20.86 25.79
CA ILE A 445 -12.06 21.05 25.00
C ILE A 445 -10.87 21.37 25.93
N GLY A 446 -9.74 20.69 25.68
CA GLY A 446 -8.56 20.68 26.55
C GLY A 446 -8.63 19.69 27.72
N LYS A 447 -9.75 18.97 27.88
CA LYS A 447 -9.90 17.92 28.91
C LYS A 447 -10.34 16.59 28.32
N ASP A 448 -11.52 16.56 27.69
CA ASP A 448 -12.12 15.34 27.12
C ASP A 448 -11.65 15.13 25.68
N TYR A 449 -11.43 16.22 24.94
CA TYR A 449 -10.85 16.25 23.59
C TYR A 449 -9.82 17.39 23.50
N PRO A 450 -8.66 17.23 22.85
CA PRO A 450 -7.63 18.27 22.81
C PRO A 450 -8.09 19.57 22.12
N ALA A 451 -7.53 20.69 22.56
CA ALA A 451 -7.63 21.94 21.81
C ALA A 451 -6.77 21.86 20.54
N PRO A 452 -7.08 22.63 19.48
CA PRO A 452 -6.26 22.67 18.27
C PRO A 452 -4.80 23.00 18.58
N ILE A 453 -3.88 22.15 18.14
CA ILE A 453 -2.44 22.34 18.35
C ILE A 453 -1.86 23.51 17.54
N VAL A 454 -2.57 23.96 16.51
CA VAL A 454 -2.18 25.08 15.65
C VAL A 454 -3.41 25.86 15.19
N ASN A 455 -3.22 27.10 14.74
CA ASN A 455 -4.24 27.86 14.02
C ASN A 455 -4.11 27.65 12.49
N VAL A 456 -5.09 27.01 11.85
CA VAL A 456 -5.05 26.71 10.40
C VAL A 456 -4.95 27.94 9.48
N LYS A 457 -5.42 29.11 9.91
CA LYS A 457 -5.30 30.36 9.11
C LYS A 457 -3.87 30.88 9.14
N GLU A 458 -3.25 30.89 10.33
CA GLU A 458 -1.87 31.34 10.52
C GLU A 458 -0.88 30.37 9.86
N THR A 459 -1.06 29.07 10.08
CA THR A 459 -0.20 28.05 9.47
C THR A 459 -0.31 28.01 7.95
N ARG A 460 -1.47 28.32 7.37
CA ARG A 460 -1.60 28.50 5.92
C ARG A 460 -0.66 29.59 5.41
N GLN A 461 -0.63 30.76 6.07
CA GLN A 461 0.26 31.84 5.67
C GLN A 461 1.73 31.46 5.86
N ARG A 462 2.06 30.79 6.97
CA ARG A 462 3.41 30.27 7.24
C ARG A 462 3.89 29.33 6.12
N ALA A 463 3.07 28.40 5.69
CA ALA A 463 3.41 27.47 4.60
C ALA A 463 3.61 28.16 3.25
N LEU A 464 2.81 29.20 2.95
CA LEU A 464 2.99 30.00 1.74
C LEU A 464 4.29 30.81 1.78
N ASN A 465 4.65 31.36 2.96
CA ASN A 465 5.91 32.05 3.16
C ASN A 465 7.09 31.09 2.99
N ALA A 466 7.04 29.90 3.59
CA ALA A 466 8.03 28.84 3.42
C ALA A 466 8.20 28.47 1.93
N TYR A 467 7.10 28.24 1.21
CA TYR A 467 7.14 27.95 -0.22
C TYR A 467 7.70 29.10 -1.06
N ALA A 468 7.53 30.36 -0.64
CA ALA A 468 8.12 31.49 -1.34
C ALA A 468 9.66 31.50 -1.25
N THR A 469 10.25 31.02 -0.15
CA THR A 469 11.71 30.98 0.02
C THR A 469 12.41 30.11 -1.05
N ILE A 470 11.79 28.98 -1.43
CA ILE A 470 12.34 28.08 -2.44
C ILE A 470 12.03 28.50 -3.88
N LYS A 471 11.09 29.45 -4.09
CA LYS A 471 10.87 30.05 -5.42
C LYS A 471 11.96 31.06 -5.76
N THR A 472 12.42 31.83 -4.78
CA THR A 472 13.40 32.91 -4.99
C THR A 472 14.83 32.37 -5.15
N SER A 473 15.09 31.14 -4.68
CA SER A 473 16.41 30.49 -4.76
C SER A 473 16.77 29.93 -6.15
N GLN A 474 16.00 30.25 -7.19
CA GLN A 474 16.20 29.82 -8.59
C GLN A 474 16.54 30.97 -9.56
N ASN A 475 16.87 32.16 -9.05
CA ASN A 475 17.38 33.28 -9.86
C ASN A 475 18.89 33.43 -9.75
#